data_AF-A0A9D4QE13-F1
#
_entry.id   AF-A0A9D4QE13-F1
#
_cell.length_a   1.000
_cell.length_b   1.000
_cell.length_c   1.000
_cell.angle_alpha   90.00
_cell.angle_beta   90.00
_cell.angle_gamma   90.00
#
_symmetry.space_group_name_H-M   'P 1'
#
loop_
_entity.id
_entity.type
_entity.pdbx_description
1 polymer ?
#
loop_
_entity_poly.entity_id
_entity_poly.type
_entity_poly.pdbx_seq_one_letter_code
_entity_poly.pdbx_strand_id
1 'polypeptide(L)'
;MLGHYENECTFHAVECTRCDEEILHRDLSLHYTAGCSAPVSSARTENPSPECAALTLQEVNAALEELKTLVRGPNDDQMLPAVQSQVNELAKQGSETATALQKSAVDRVAYFHENLLEHNAVTQMEDRTEQDTKEAKAEPVRTRPQREKSAGGRRVSSL
;
A
#
# COMPACT_ATOMS: atom_id res chain seq x y z
N MET A 1 -3.43 4.98 -25.88
CA MET A 1 -3.31 5.53 -24.52
C MET A 1 -1.90 6.03 -24.20
N LEU A 2 -0.80 5.33 -24.54
CA LEU A 2 0.57 5.87 -24.31
C LEU A 2 0.87 7.17 -25.06
N GLY A 3 0.46 7.29 -26.34
CA GLY A 3 0.75 8.49 -27.13
C GLY A 3 0.13 9.79 -26.59
N HIS A 4 -0.96 9.68 -25.81
CA HIS A 4 -1.57 10.81 -25.11
C HIS A 4 -0.67 11.31 -23.99
N TYR A 5 -0.11 10.39 -23.19
CA TYR A 5 0.82 10.72 -22.11
C TYR A 5 2.12 11.36 -22.60
N GLU A 6 2.60 10.93 -23.77
CA GLU A 6 3.87 11.43 -24.33
C GLU A 6 3.72 12.78 -25.05
N ASN A 7 2.63 13.01 -25.78
CA ASN A 7 2.50 14.18 -26.67
C ASN A 7 1.43 15.19 -26.25
N GLU A 8 0.34 14.74 -25.62
CA GLU A 8 -0.84 15.56 -25.34
C GLU A 8 -0.92 15.94 -23.84
N CYS A 9 -0.32 15.14 -22.96
CA CYS A 9 -0.41 15.31 -21.51
C CYS A 9 0.48 16.44 -20.96
N THR A 10 1.45 16.95 -21.73
CA THR A 10 2.36 18.02 -21.27
C THR A 10 1.64 19.34 -20.93
N PHE A 11 0.48 19.58 -21.53
CA PHE A 11 -0.37 20.76 -21.28
C PHE A 11 -1.53 20.48 -20.33
N HIS A 12 -1.68 19.26 -19.84
CA HIS A 12 -2.72 18.94 -18.87
C HIS A 12 -2.26 19.34 -17.48
N ALA A 13 -3.16 20.02 -16.77
CA ALA A 13 -3.03 20.22 -15.35
C ALA A 13 -3.31 18.90 -14.63
N VAL A 14 -2.42 18.54 -13.71
CA VAL A 14 -2.55 17.42 -12.78
C VAL A 14 -2.43 17.95 -11.37
N GLU A 15 -3.23 17.40 -10.46
CA GLU A 15 -3.19 17.78 -9.05
C GLU A 15 -1.94 17.20 -8.38
N CYS A 16 -1.19 18.04 -7.69
CA CYS A 16 -0.06 17.60 -6.89
C CYS A 16 -0.55 16.91 -5.62
N THR A 17 -0.21 15.64 -5.43
CA THR A 17 -0.63 14.86 -4.24
C THR A 17 -0.03 15.34 -2.91
N ARG A 18 0.84 16.35 -2.94
CA ARG A 18 1.50 16.94 -1.76
C ARG A 18 0.94 18.30 -1.38
N CYS A 19 0.48 19.10 -2.35
CA CYS A 19 -0.05 20.44 -2.10
C CYS A 19 -1.41 20.72 -2.71
N ASP A 20 -2.04 19.74 -3.37
CA ASP A 20 -3.32 19.86 -4.03
C ASP A 20 -3.40 21.03 -5.05
N GLU A 21 -2.25 21.58 -5.46
CA GLU A 21 -2.16 22.58 -6.53
C GLU A 21 -2.29 21.89 -7.89
N GLU A 22 -3.00 22.54 -8.81
CA GLU A 22 -3.05 22.15 -10.22
C GLU A 22 -1.76 22.58 -10.91
N ILE A 23 -1.02 21.61 -11.46
CA ILE A 23 0.29 21.83 -12.07
C ILE A 23 0.31 21.23 -13.45
N LEU A 24 0.84 21.96 -14.43
CA LEU A 24 1.06 21.38 -15.75
C LEU A 24 2.00 20.18 -15.63
N HIS A 25 1.64 19.07 -16.28
CA HIS A 25 2.42 17.84 -16.22
C HIS A 25 3.90 18.04 -16.59
N ARG A 26 4.20 18.97 -17.52
CA ARG A 26 5.59 19.32 -17.89
C ARG A 26 6.37 19.99 -16.74
N ASP A 27 5.68 20.70 -15.87
CA ASP A 27 6.24 21.50 -14.78
C ASP A 27 6.22 20.74 -13.44
N LEU A 28 5.61 19.54 -13.42
CA LEU A 28 5.50 18.68 -12.23
C LEU A 28 6.87 18.32 -11.64
N SER A 29 7.85 18.00 -12.48
CA SER A 29 9.22 17.70 -12.07
C SER A 29 9.91 18.91 -11.42
N LEU A 30 9.71 20.10 -12.00
CA LEU A 30 10.26 21.35 -11.48
C LEU A 30 9.59 21.75 -10.17
N HIS A 31 8.30 21.51 -10.04
CA HIS A 31 7.56 21.74 -8.81
C HIS A 31 8.06 20.86 -7.65
N TYR A 32 8.33 19.57 -7.91
CA TYR A 32 8.88 18.69 -6.88
C TYR A 32 10.30 19.09 -6.44
N THR A 33 11.11 19.64 -7.34
CA THR A 33 12.48 20.09 -7.02
C THR A 33 12.52 21.47 -6.37
N ALA A 34 11.58 22.36 -6.69
CA ALA A 34 11.46 23.69 -6.10
C ALA A 34 10.93 23.68 -4.65
N GLY A 35 10.34 22.56 -4.21
CA GLY A 35 9.74 22.43 -2.89
C GLY A 35 8.28 22.87 -2.87
N CYS A 36 7.39 21.92 -3.16
CA CYS A 36 5.94 22.04 -2.96
C CYS A 36 5.65 22.54 -1.53
N SER A 37 5.03 23.72 -1.41
CA SER A 37 4.60 24.27 -0.14
C SER A 37 3.24 23.64 0.20
N ALA A 38 3.22 22.65 1.09
CA ALA A 38 1.99 21.99 1.49
C ALA A 38 0.97 23.02 2.06
N PRO A 39 -0.27 23.11 1.54
CA PRO A 39 -1.35 23.66 2.31
C PRO A 39 -1.60 22.71 3.47
N VAL A 40 -1.45 23.26 4.66
CA VAL A 40 -1.80 22.59 5.91
C VAL A 40 -3.33 22.49 5.96
N SER A 41 -3.91 21.55 5.22
CA SER A 41 -5.33 21.21 5.34
C SER A 41 -5.48 20.04 6.29
N SER A 42 -5.96 20.38 7.48
CA SER A 42 -6.14 19.54 8.64
C SER A 42 -7.26 18.53 8.44
N ALA A 43 -6.94 17.23 8.41
CA ALA A 43 -7.70 16.18 9.12
C ALA A 43 -7.11 14.78 8.90
N ARG A 44 -6.87 14.08 10.03
CA ARG A 44 -6.92 12.61 10.21
C ARG A 44 -5.97 11.74 9.37
N THR A 45 -4.92 11.23 10.01
CA THR A 45 -4.90 9.94 10.75
C THR A 45 -3.45 9.55 11.01
N GLU A 46 -3.24 8.89 12.14
CA GLU A 46 -2.00 8.56 12.82
C GLU A 46 -0.87 7.95 11.95
N ASN A 47 0.35 8.39 12.30
CA ASN A 47 1.68 7.97 11.85
C ASN A 47 1.84 6.51 11.40
N PRO A 48 2.73 6.28 10.42
CA PRO A 48 4.02 5.72 10.82
C PRO A 48 5.18 6.69 10.52
N SER A 49 6.05 6.85 11.53
CA SER A 49 7.20 7.76 11.54
C SER A 49 8.05 7.67 10.25
N PRO A 50 8.27 8.80 9.54
CA PRO A 50 9.18 8.90 8.40
C PRO A 50 10.65 9.07 8.81
N GLU A 51 11.00 8.97 10.09
CA GLU A 51 12.33 9.32 10.62
C GLU A 51 13.46 8.43 10.09
N CYS A 52 13.17 7.22 9.61
CA CYS A 52 14.23 6.30 9.16
C CYS A 52 14.74 6.57 7.72
N ALA A 53 13.96 7.27 6.89
CA ALA A 53 14.33 7.60 5.51
C ALA A 53 14.69 9.08 5.31
N ALA A 54 14.18 9.97 6.16
CA ALA A 54 14.49 11.39 6.12
C ALA A 54 15.94 11.68 6.57
N LEU A 55 16.44 10.93 7.57
CA LEU A 55 17.81 11.09 8.06
C LEU A 55 18.85 10.74 6.98
N THR A 56 18.61 9.70 6.17
CA THR A 56 19.57 9.26 5.14
C THR A 56 19.65 10.20 3.94
N LEU A 57 18.51 10.74 3.49
CA LEU A 57 18.49 11.70 2.38
C LEU A 57 19.13 13.04 2.78
N GLN A 58 18.91 13.47 4.03
CA GLN A 58 19.52 14.69 4.55
C GLN A 58 21.04 14.56 4.68
N GLU A 59 21.54 13.40 5.12
CA GLU A 59 22.98 13.09 5.18
C GLU A 59 23.62 13.06 3.79
N VAL A 60 22.96 12.44 2.80
CA VAL A 60 23.43 12.43 1.41
C VAL A 60 23.47 13.84 0.82
N ASN A 61 22.48 14.68 1.13
CA ASN A 61 22.43 16.06 0.63
C ASN A 61 23.51 16.92 1.29
N ALA A 62 23.78 16.72 2.58
CA ALA A 62 24.88 17.38 3.28
C ALA A 62 26.24 17.00 2.68
N ALA A 63 26.49 15.71 2.44
CA ALA A 63 27.72 15.23 1.80
C ALA A 63 27.88 15.76 0.36
N LEU A 64 26.79 15.89 -0.38
CA LEU A 64 26.80 16.46 -1.74
C LEU A 64 27.18 17.95 -1.74
N GLU A 65 26.68 18.72 -0.78
CA GLU A 65 27.03 20.13 -0.63
C GLU A 65 28.50 20.29 -0.20
N GLU A 66 29.01 19.44 0.70
CA GLU A 66 30.44 19.40 1.02
C GLU A 66 31.31 19.13 -0.23
N LEU A 67 30.90 18.18 -1.05
CA LEU A 67 31.62 17.84 -2.29
C LEU A 67 31.63 19.01 -3.29
N LYS A 68 30.52 19.74 -3.42
CA LYS A 68 30.44 20.96 -4.25
C LYS A 68 31.38 22.05 -3.74
N THR A 69 31.50 22.21 -2.42
CA THR A 69 32.43 23.20 -1.85
C THR A 69 33.89 22.83 -2.11
N LEU A 70 34.23 21.54 -2.04
CA LEU A 70 35.55 21.02 -2.40
C LEU A 70 35.88 21.28 -3.88
N VAL A 71 34.96 20.96 -4.79
CA VAL A 71 35.18 21.11 -6.25
C VAL A 71 35.28 22.57 -6.71
N ARG A 72 34.72 23.51 -5.95
CA ARG A 72 34.73 24.96 -6.27
C ARG A 72 36.00 25.69 -5.80
N GLY A 73 36.88 25.03 -5.03
CA GLY A 73 38.19 25.56 -4.65
C GLY A 73 39.17 25.62 -5.84
N PRO A 74 40.20 26.48 -5.78
CA PRO A 74 41.22 26.55 -6.85
C PRO A 74 41.87 25.16 -7.03
N ASN A 75 42.04 24.75 -8.30
CA ASN A 75 42.61 23.46 -8.70
C ASN A 75 43.99 23.22 -8.05
N ASP A 76 43.99 22.55 -6.91
CA ASP A 76 45.17 21.90 -6.34
C ASP A 76 45.10 20.42 -6.72
N ASP A 77 46.16 19.86 -7.30
CA ASP A 77 46.24 18.45 -7.72
C ASP A 77 45.98 17.43 -6.58
N GLN A 78 45.92 17.89 -5.32
CA GLN A 78 45.54 17.11 -4.14
C GLN A 78 44.02 17.00 -3.91
N MET A 79 43.21 17.85 -4.55
CA MET A 79 41.75 17.85 -4.45
C MET A 79 41.11 16.67 -5.17
N LEU A 80 41.65 16.29 -6.34
CA LEU A 80 41.10 15.22 -7.18
C LEU A 80 41.07 13.86 -6.44
N PRO A 81 42.15 13.41 -5.77
CA PRO A 81 42.11 12.20 -4.96
C PRO A 81 41.11 12.26 -3.80
N ALA A 82 40.97 13.42 -3.14
CA ALA A 82 40.03 13.60 -2.04
C ALA A 82 38.56 13.53 -2.51
N VAL A 83 38.24 14.20 -3.61
CA VAL A 83 36.92 14.15 -4.25
C VAL A 83 36.63 12.74 -4.76
N GLN A 84 37.59 12.08 -5.41
CA GLN A 84 37.45 10.70 -5.87
C GLN A 84 37.16 9.74 -4.71
N SER A 85 37.86 9.90 -3.58
CA SER A 85 37.63 9.11 -2.37
C SER A 85 36.23 9.33 -1.80
N GLN A 86 35.79 10.59 -1.69
CA GLN A 86 34.45 10.90 -1.19
C GLN A 86 33.34 10.37 -2.10
N VAL A 87 33.50 10.47 -3.43
CA VAL A 87 32.55 9.91 -4.39
C VAL A 87 32.45 8.39 -4.27
N ASN A 88 33.59 7.70 -4.07
CA ASN A 88 33.59 6.25 -3.88
C ASN A 88 32.89 5.84 -2.58
N GLU A 89 33.12 6.54 -1.48
CA GLU A 89 32.41 6.29 -0.22
C GLU A 89 30.91 6.57 -0.37
N LEU A 90 30.53 7.66 -1.03
CA LEU A 90 29.12 7.99 -1.28
C LEU A 90 28.44 6.93 -2.16
N ALA A 91 29.13 6.44 -3.20
CA ALA A 91 28.63 5.37 -4.05
C ALA A 91 28.44 4.06 -3.28
N LYS A 92 29.37 3.73 -2.37
CA LYS A 92 29.26 2.57 -1.49
C LYS A 92 28.06 2.70 -0.54
N GLN A 93 27.93 3.83 0.15
CA GLN A 93 26.79 4.12 1.03
C GLN A 93 25.46 4.08 0.28
N GLY A 94 25.41 4.63 -0.94
CA GLY A 94 24.25 4.55 -1.82
C GLY A 94 23.87 3.12 -2.18
N SER A 95 24.86 2.25 -2.46
CA SER A 95 24.61 0.84 -2.75
C SER A 95 24.08 0.06 -1.53
N GLU A 96 24.63 0.33 -0.35
CA GLU A 96 24.25 -0.32 0.91
C GLU A 96 22.83 0.08 1.33
N THR A 97 22.52 1.37 1.25
CA THR A 97 21.17 1.90 1.52
C THR A 97 20.15 1.38 0.51
N ALA A 98 20.47 1.34 -0.78
CA ALA A 98 19.59 0.76 -1.80
C ALA A 98 19.30 -0.73 -1.53
N THR A 99 20.32 -1.50 -1.16
CA THR A 99 20.16 -2.92 -0.82
C THR A 99 19.30 -3.11 0.43
N ALA A 100 19.50 -2.28 1.46
CA ALA A 100 18.71 -2.32 2.68
C ALA A 100 17.23 -1.95 2.42
N LEU A 101 16.97 -0.93 1.60
CA LEU A 101 15.62 -0.55 1.18
C LEU A 101 14.95 -1.65 0.37
N GLN A 102 15.68 -2.26 -0.58
CA GLN A 102 15.18 -3.37 -1.37
C GLN A 102 14.78 -4.55 -0.49
N LYS A 103 15.64 -4.92 0.48
CA LYS A 103 15.33 -5.98 1.44
C LYS A 103 14.08 -5.64 2.28
N SER A 104 14.00 -4.44 2.83
CA SER A 104 12.85 -3.98 3.60
C SER A 104 11.55 -3.98 2.79
N ALA A 105 11.61 -3.63 1.50
CA ALA A 105 10.45 -3.67 0.62
C ALA A 105 9.99 -5.11 0.36
N VAL A 106 10.92 -6.03 0.10
CA VAL A 106 10.63 -7.46 -0.09
C VAL A 106 10.00 -8.05 1.17
N ASP A 107 10.56 -7.76 2.36
CA ASP A 107 10.03 -8.25 3.64
C ASP A 107 8.59 -7.74 3.88
N ARG A 108 8.30 -6.48 3.54
CA ARG A 108 6.94 -5.92 3.63
C ARG A 108 5.98 -6.58 2.65
N VAL A 109 6.38 -6.83 1.41
CA VAL A 109 5.54 -7.52 0.42
C VAL A 109 5.23 -8.95 0.88
N ALA A 110 6.21 -9.66 1.43
CA ALA A 110 6.02 -11.00 1.98
C ALA A 110 5.00 -10.99 3.13
N TYR A 111 5.16 -10.06 4.07
CA TYR A 111 4.23 -9.87 5.18
C TYR A 111 2.80 -9.58 4.71
N PHE A 112 2.62 -8.68 3.74
CA PHE A 112 1.29 -8.40 3.19
C PHE A 112 0.70 -9.61 2.47
N HIS A 113 1.52 -10.40 1.78
CA HIS A 113 1.06 -11.59 1.08
C HIS A 113 0.50 -12.64 2.06
N GLU A 114 1.21 -12.90 3.16
CA GLU A 114 0.75 -13.83 4.20
C GLU A 114 -0.59 -13.38 4.81
N ASN A 115 -0.70 -12.10 5.19
CA ASN A 115 -1.94 -11.54 5.73
C ASN A 115 -3.11 -11.61 4.74
N LEU A 116 -2.84 -11.44 3.44
CA LEU A 116 -3.88 -11.52 2.41
C LEU A 116 -4.41 -12.95 2.26
N LEU A 117 -3.54 -13.95 2.36
CA LEU A 117 -3.94 -15.36 2.35
C LEU A 117 -4.81 -15.71 3.56
N GLU A 118 -4.43 -15.23 4.74
CA GLU A 118 -5.22 -15.41 5.96
C GLU A 118 -6.59 -14.75 5.84
N HIS A 119 -6.65 -13.50 5.38
CA HIS A 119 -7.91 -12.79 5.20
C HIS A 119 -8.81 -13.49 4.18
N ASN A 120 -8.27 -13.98 3.06
CA ASN A 120 -9.04 -14.70 2.05
C ASN A 120 -9.60 -16.02 2.62
N ALA A 121 -8.82 -16.75 3.43
CA ALA A 121 -9.28 -17.96 4.10
C ALA A 121 -10.44 -17.68 5.07
N VAL A 122 -10.37 -16.59 5.83
CA VAL A 122 -11.46 -16.17 6.72
C VAL A 122 -12.71 -15.84 5.93
N THR A 123 -12.61 -15.03 4.88
CA THR A 123 -13.76 -14.67 4.03
C THR A 123 -14.43 -15.90 3.41
N GLN A 124 -13.65 -16.88 2.93
CA GLN A 124 -14.21 -18.13 2.39
C GLN A 124 -14.93 -18.97 3.45
N MET A 125 -14.47 -18.95 4.70
CA MET A 125 -15.18 -19.63 5.79
C MET A 125 -16.50 -18.93 6.12
N GLU A 126 -16.52 -17.59 6.14
CA GLU A 126 -17.73 -16.80 6.36
C GLU A 126 -18.78 -17.08 5.28
N ASP A 127 -18.40 -17.03 4.00
CA ASP A 127 -19.31 -17.32 2.88
C ASP A 127 -19.94 -18.71 2.96
N ARG A 128 -19.14 -19.72 3.35
CA ARG A 128 -19.64 -21.10 3.55
C ARG A 128 -20.63 -21.19 4.70
N THR A 129 -20.32 -20.54 5.84
CA THR A 129 -21.24 -20.54 6.98
C THR A 129 -22.57 -19.85 6.67
N GLU A 130 -22.55 -18.80 5.84
CA GLU A 130 -23.75 -18.14 5.36
C GLU A 130 -24.58 -19.03 4.42
N GLN A 131 -23.93 -19.80 3.55
CA GLN A 131 -24.61 -20.73 2.65
C GLN A 131 -25.28 -21.87 3.43
N ASP A 132 -24.58 -22.46 4.40
CA ASP A 132 -25.10 -23.55 5.24
C ASP A 132 -26.29 -23.08 6.09
N THR A 133 -26.27 -21.84 6.61
CA THR A 133 -27.42 -21.27 7.33
C THR A 133 -28.61 -20.96 6.42
N LYS A 134 -28.38 -20.59 5.16
CA LYS A 134 -29.44 -20.40 4.16
C LYS A 134 -30.09 -21.74 3.77
N GLU A 135 -29.31 -22.81 3.61
CA GLU A 135 -29.81 -24.16 3.31
C GLU A 135 -30.54 -24.78 4.50
N ALA A 136 -30.05 -24.63 5.74
CA ALA A 136 -30.71 -25.15 6.94
C ALA A 136 -32.08 -24.49 7.21
N LYS A 137 -32.29 -23.24 6.77
CA LYS A 137 -33.61 -22.57 6.84
C LYS A 137 -34.57 -23.00 5.73
N ALA A 138 -34.09 -23.67 4.68
CA ALA A 138 -34.89 -24.10 3.55
C ALA A 138 -35.44 -25.54 3.68
N GLU A 139 -35.02 -26.34 4.68
CA GLU A 139 -35.63 -27.64 4.93
C GLU A 139 -37.09 -27.50 5.44
N PRO A 140 -38.09 -27.97 4.68
CA PRO A 140 -39.47 -27.91 5.12
C PRO A 140 -39.70 -28.98 6.19
N VAL A 141 -40.26 -28.55 7.33
CA VAL A 141 -40.79 -29.41 8.38
C VAL A 141 -41.64 -30.51 7.75
N ARG A 142 -41.08 -31.72 7.62
CA ARG A 142 -41.83 -32.91 7.21
C ARG A 142 -42.91 -33.15 8.25
N THR A 143 -44.13 -32.77 7.90
CA THR A 143 -45.35 -33.00 8.67
C THR A 143 -45.45 -34.46 9.08
N ARG A 144 -45.42 -34.67 10.39
CA ARG A 144 -45.55 -35.95 11.08
C ARG A 144 -46.96 -36.53 10.79
N PRO A 145 -47.12 -37.77 10.31
CA PRO A 145 -48.43 -38.33 10.01
C PRO A 145 -49.22 -38.52 11.32
N GLN A 146 -50.41 -37.90 11.35
CA GLN A 146 -51.34 -37.92 12.45
C GLN A 146 -52.00 -39.30 12.53
N ARG A 147 -51.67 -40.05 13.58
CA ARG A 147 -52.20 -41.40 13.86
C ARG A 147 -53.69 -41.30 14.18
N GLU A 148 -54.54 -41.67 13.22
CA GLU A 148 -56.00 -41.74 13.39
C GLU A 148 -56.35 -42.71 14.52
N LYS A 149 -56.96 -42.18 15.58
CA LYS A 149 -57.64 -42.97 16.60
C LYS A 149 -59.00 -43.37 16.02
N SER A 150 -59.08 -44.58 15.47
CA SER A 150 -60.36 -45.15 15.04
C SER A 150 -61.16 -45.58 16.26
N ALA A 151 -62.17 -44.77 16.60
CA ALA A 151 -63.21 -45.08 17.56
C ALA A 151 -64.34 -45.81 16.82
N GLY A 152 -64.50 -47.11 17.07
CA GLY A 152 -65.58 -47.93 16.53
C GLY A 152 -66.26 -48.70 17.65
N GLY A 153 -67.24 -48.08 18.29
CA GLY A 153 -68.08 -48.70 19.30
C GLY A 153 -69.31 -49.42 18.71
N ARG A 154 -69.74 -50.44 19.45
CA ARG A 154 -71.13 -50.92 19.64
C ARG A 154 -71.80 -51.66 18.45
N ARG A 155 -72.23 -52.91 18.68
CA ARG A 155 -73.62 -53.26 19.06
C ARG A 155 -73.81 -54.76 19.38
N VAL A 156 -74.69 -54.95 20.37
CA VAL A 156 -75.44 -56.13 20.81
C VAL A 156 -76.35 -56.74 19.74
N SER A 157 -76.59 -58.05 19.82
CA SER A 157 -77.87 -58.81 19.68
C SER A 157 -77.54 -60.31 19.80
N SER A 158 -77.91 -61.04 20.86
CA SER A 158 -79.24 -61.63 21.15
C SER A 158 -79.76 -62.58 20.06
N LEU A 159 -79.41 -63.87 20.15
CA LEU A 159 -80.29 -65.06 20.32
C LEU A 159 -79.50 -66.35 20.10
#